data_AF-A0A9D7ST28-F1
#
_entry.id   AF-A0A9D7ST28-F1
#
_cell.length_a   1.000
_cell.length_b   1.000
_cell.length_c   1.000
_cell.angle_alpha   90.00
_cell.angle_beta   90.00
_cell.angle_gamma   90.00
#
_symmetry.space_group_name_H-M   'P 1'
#
loop_
_entity.id
_entity.type
_entity.pdbx_description
1 polymer ?
#
loop_
_entity_poly.entity_id
_entity_poly.type
_entity_poly.pdbx_seq_one_letter_code
_entity_poly.pdbx_strand_id
1 'polypeptide(L)'
;MISRVLLFIIAFNFCGSVEAQIGAKIKEQEGICGTWSNSDFAFQMTLVLNRDGSGEFDGKILKYKVEGNRLIITQAGNDVNYSFKVQTNSLHLSDGDLEDTILFERNINQEVADDLHLDVNSEDLNLPHLEIGNQIWSTENLNVAKFRNGSPIQEAKTNQEWRLACKEGRPCWCYYNNDFLLGKKYGILYNWFAINDSRGLAPAGWHIPDNEEWIMLANLLNGSTLIDPEIKNSSVWLEDNCGFQSFKKENGINENNFAGLPGGYRNENGKFTAMGVSSNWWSATEENRYNAWVSVFKNWDCNIKGNSGLKMCGASVRCIKD
;
A
#
# COMPACT_ATOMS: atom_id res chain seq x y z
N MET A 1 -2.95 49.36 -51.71
CA MET A 1 -2.36 49.53 -50.37
C MET A 1 -2.10 48.13 -49.83
N ILE A 2 -0.92 47.51 -49.96
CA ILE A 2 0.44 47.93 -49.52
C ILE A 2 0.33 48.44 -48.08
N SER A 3 0.81 47.75 -47.04
CA SER A 3 2.22 47.44 -46.72
C SER A 3 2.24 46.43 -45.54
N ARG A 4 3.03 45.34 -45.45
CA ARG A 4 4.51 45.25 -45.27
C ARG A 4 4.98 46.02 -44.00
N VAL A 5 5.74 45.54 -43.00
CA VAL A 5 6.90 44.62 -42.83
C VAL A 5 7.15 44.52 -41.27
N LEU A 6 7.66 43.43 -40.66
CA LEU A 6 9.07 43.16 -40.24
C LEU A 6 9.09 41.74 -39.60
N LEU A 7 9.81 40.73 -40.13
CA LEU A 7 11.23 40.37 -39.90
C LEU A 7 11.71 40.36 -38.43
N PHE A 8 12.13 39.20 -37.92
CA PHE A 8 13.54 38.92 -37.56
C PHE A 8 13.80 37.42 -37.31
N ILE A 9 15.05 37.06 -37.60
CA ILE A 9 15.66 35.73 -37.71
C ILE A 9 16.71 35.58 -36.58
N ILE A 10 16.74 34.38 -35.96
CA ILE A 10 17.86 33.62 -35.35
C ILE A 10 18.54 34.04 -34.01
N ALA A 11 18.49 33.04 -33.12
CA ALA A 11 19.41 32.54 -32.07
C ALA A 11 19.82 33.39 -30.85
N PHE A 12 19.44 32.85 -29.69
CA PHE A 12 20.43 32.46 -28.67
C PHE A 12 20.11 31.03 -28.19
N ASN A 13 21.16 30.20 -28.13
CA ASN A 13 21.15 28.89 -27.48
C ASN A 13 20.84 29.06 -25.99
N PHE A 14 19.92 28.27 -25.46
CA PHE A 14 20.05 27.74 -24.12
C PHE A 14 19.76 26.24 -24.15
N CYS A 15 20.84 25.47 -24.13
CA CYS A 15 20.86 24.14 -23.55
C CYS A 15 20.50 24.31 -22.07
N GLY A 16 19.38 23.71 -21.64
CA GLY A 16 18.88 23.87 -20.28
C GLY A 16 17.70 22.95 -20.01
N SER A 17 18.01 21.76 -19.49
CA SER A 17 17.16 20.92 -18.65
C SER A 17 15.72 20.66 -19.12
N VAL A 18 15.53 19.72 -20.07
CA VAL A 18 14.21 19.11 -20.31
C VAL A 18 13.88 18.07 -19.23
N GLU A 19 14.87 17.60 -18.46
CA GLU A 19 14.70 16.56 -17.44
C GLU A 19 13.93 17.04 -16.18
N ALA A 20 14.06 18.32 -15.79
CA ALA A 20 13.40 18.85 -14.60
C ALA A 20 11.88 19.06 -14.80
N GLN A 21 11.45 19.47 -15.99
CA GLN A 21 10.04 19.72 -16.30
C GLN A 21 9.25 18.43 -16.51
N ILE A 22 9.88 17.40 -17.09
CA ILE A 22 9.26 16.07 -17.24
C ILE A 22 9.05 15.45 -15.85
N GLY A 23 10.04 15.50 -14.96
CA GLY A 23 9.91 14.96 -13.59
C GLY A 23 8.88 15.68 -12.71
N ALA A 24 8.70 16.99 -12.88
CA ALA A 24 7.68 17.75 -12.16
C ALA A 24 6.25 17.47 -12.67
N LYS A 25 6.06 17.37 -14.00
CA LYS A 25 4.77 17.00 -14.60
C LYS A 25 4.33 15.58 -14.21
N ILE A 26 5.27 14.63 -14.17
CA ILE A 26 5.00 13.25 -13.74
C ILE A 26 4.50 13.21 -12.29
N LYS A 27 5.10 14.00 -11.38
CA LYS A 27 4.68 14.06 -9.96
C LYS A 27 3.28 14.66 -9.75
N GLU A 28 2.86 15.65 -10.54
CA GLU A 28 1.52 16.24 -10.43
C GLU A 28 0.41 15.32 -10.97
N GLN A 29 0.74 14.46 -11.94
CA GLN A 29 -0.21 13.54 -12.57
C GLN A 29 -0.44 12.26 -11.75
N GLU A 30 0.50 11.84 -10.90
CA GLU A 30 0.45 10.56 -10.18
C GLU A 30 -0.81 10.38 -9.31
N GLY A 31 -1.37 11.45 -8.75
CA GLY A 31 -2.54 11.37 -7.85
C GLY A 31 -3.88 11.12 -8.55
N ILE A 32 -4.03 11.59 -9.80
CA ILE A 32 -5.32 11.56 -10.52
C ILE A 32 -5.42 10.39 -11.53
N CYS A 33 -4.30 9.77 -11.90
CA CYS A 33 -4.29 8.64 -12.82
C CYS A 33 -5.14 7.48 -12.29
N GLY A 34 -5.83 6.76 -13.19
CA GLY A 34 -6.60 5.56 -12.91
C GLY A 34 -7.97 5.55 -13.57
N THR A 35 -8.73 4.48 -13.32
CA THR A 35 -10.12 4.34 -13.75
C THR A 35 -11.04 4.82 -12.64
N TRP A 36 -12.01 5.66 -13.00
CA TRP A 36 -12.94 6.32 -12.12
C TRP A 36 -14.35 6.07 -12.63
N SER A 37 -15.28 5.74 -11.74
CA SER A 37 -16.67 5.47 -12.08
C SER A 37 -17.60 6.30 -11.23
N ASN A 38 -18.66 6.85 -11.83
CA ASN A 38 -19.79 7.43 -11.12
C ASN A 38 -21.04 6.65 -11.53
N SER A 39 -21.89 6.31 -10.56
CA SER A 39 -23.14 5.57 -10.80
C SER A 39 -24.38 6.37 -10.37
N ASP A 40 -24.24 7.69 -10.26
CA ASP A 40 -25.37 8.56 -9.96
C ASP A 40 -26.27 8.70 -11.20
N PHE A 41 -27.56 8.93 -11.00
CA PHE A 41 -28.53 9.25 -12.06
C PHE A 41 -28.86 8.14 -13.08
N ALA A 42 -28.89 6.87 -12.67
CA ALA A 42 -29.30 5.70 -13.49
C ALA A 42 -28.39 5.37 -14.70
N PHE A 43 -27.28 6.09 -14.86
CA PHE A 43 -26.26 5.82 -15.87
C PHE A 43 -24.90 5.69 -15.17
N GLN A 44 -24.11 4.70 -15.59
CA GLN A 44 -22.74 4.56 -15.12
C GLN A 44 -21.82 5.34 -16.06
N MET A 45 -21.12 6.33 -15.52
CA MET A 45 -20.04 7.04 -16.23
C MET A 45 -18.70 6.42 -15.87
N THR A 46 -17.80 6.32 -16.84
CA THR A 46 -16.43 5.84 -16.67
C THR A 46 -15.44 6.86 -17.22
N LEU A 47 -14.48 7.28 -16.39
CA LEU A 47 -13.38 8.17 -16.75
C LEU A 47 -12.05 7.45 -16.50
N VAL A 48 -11.23 7.33 -17.54
CA VAL A 48 -9.89 6.74 -17.48
C VAL A 48 -8.86 7.84 -17.72
N LEU A 49 -7.87 7.94 -16.83
CA LEU A 49 -6.76 8.90 -16.92
C LEU A 49 -5.42 8.16 -16.83
N ASN A 50 -4.67 8.14 -17.94
CA ASN A 50 -3.39 7.44 -18.06
C ASN A 50 -2.19 8.37 -17.85
N ARG A 51 -1.08 7.82 -17.34
CA ARG A 51 0.15 8.57 -17.02
C ARG A 51 0.77 9.33 -18.20
N ASP A 52 0.51 8.90 -19.42
CA ASP A 52 1.01 9.53 -20.64
C ASP A 52 0.18 10.75 -21.09
N GLY A 53 -0.87 11.10 -20.33
CA GLY A 53 -1.81 12.17 -20.68
C GLY A 53 -2.90 11.74 -21.66
N SER A 54 -3.03 10.45 -21.95
CA SER A 54 -4.19 9.90 -22.66
C SER A 54 -5.31 9.49 -21.69
N GLY A 55 -6.52 9.30 -22.19
CA GLY A 55 -7.61 8.80 -21.37
C GLY A 55 -8.85 8.45 -22.17
N GLU A 56 -9.91 8.14 -21.47
CA GLU A 56 -11.21 7.80 -22.03
C GLU A 56 -12.33 8.35 -21.15
N PHE A 57 -13.44 8.78 -21.76
CA PHE A 57 -14.70 9.02 -21.07
C PHE A 57 -15.83 8.28 -21.81
N ASP A 58 -16.47 7.31 -21.13
CA ASP A 58 -17.54 6.45 -21.68
C ASP A 58 -17.22 5.88 -23.08
N GLY A 59 -16.06 5.25 -23.25
CA GLY A 59 -15.64 4.68 -24.54
C GLY A 59 -15.00 5.67 -25.51
N LYS A 60 -15.00 6.97 -25.22
CA LYS A 60 -14.48 8.00 -26.12
C LYS A 60 -13.11 8.47 -25.67
N ILE A 61 -12.15 8.36 -26.59
CA ILE A 61 -10.76 8.79 -26.37
C ILE A 61 -10.71 10.29 -26.07
N LEU A 62 -9.92 10.64 -25.06
CA LEU A 62 -9.56 12.01 -24.72
C LEU A 62 -8.04 12.14 -24.51
N LYS A 63 -7.56 13.37 -24.51
CA LYS A 63 -6.24 13.72 -23.94
C LYS A 63 -6.46 14.61 -22.73
N TYR A 64 -5.52 14.63 -21.81
CA TYR A 64 -5.57 15.52 -20.67
C TYR A 64 -4.20 16.03 -20.24
N LYS A 65 -4.23 17.12 -19.48
CA LYS A 65 -3.08 17.66 -18.75
C LYS A 65 -3.53 18.19 -17.39
N VAL A 66 -2.60 18.21 -16.45
CA VAL A 66 -2.82 18.76 -15.11
C VAL A 66 -1.95 20.00 -14.95
N GLU A 67 -2.54 21.08 -14.46
CA GLU A 67 -1.85 22.32 -14.14
C GLU A 67 -2.34 22.80 -12.77
N GLY A 68 -1.60 22.51 -11.70
CA GLY A 68 -2.02 22.79 -10.34
C GLY A 68 -3.28 22.01 -9.94
N ASN A 69 -4.37 22.72 -9.63
CA ASN A 69 -5.67 22.11 -9.31
C ASN A 69 -6.65 22.04 -10.50
N ARG A 70 -6.14 22.25 -11.72
CA ARG A 70 -6.91 22.19 -12.95
C ARG A 70 -6.63 20.91 -13.74
N LEU A 71 -7.69 20.24 -14.16
CA LEU A 71 -7.66 19.15 -15.12
C LEU A 71 -8.18 19.70 -16.45
N ILE A 72 -7.31 19.80 -17.45
CA ILE A 72 -7.69 20.21 -18.80
C ILE A 72 -7.90 18.94 -19.63
N ILE A 73 -9.12 18.71 -20.11
CA ILE A 73 -9.48 17.58 -20.98
C ILE A 73 -9.70 18.10 -22.41
N THR A 74 -9.04 17.46 -23.37
CA THR A 74 -9.19 17.72 -24.80
C THR A 74 -9.99 16.59 -25.45
N GLN A 75 -11.17 16.92 -25.99
CA GLN A 75 -11.99 16.00 -26.79
C GLN A 75 -12.34 16.65 -28.13
N ALA A 76 -12.11 15.92 -29.23
CA ALA A 76 -12.37 16.40 -30.59
C ALA A 76 -11.76 17.79 -30.92
N GLY A 77 -10.64 18.15 -30.27
CA GLY A 77 -9.94 19.43 -30.46
C GLY A 77 -10.44 20.59 -29.59
N ASN A 78 -11.41 20.35 -28.70
CA ASN A 78 -11.89 21.34 -27.73
C ASN A 78 -11.33 21.03 -26.34
N ASP A 79 -10.80 22.04 -25.68
CA ASP A 79 -10.29 21.96 -24.31
C ASP A 79 -11.36 22.44 -23.33
N VAL A 80 -11.63 21.62 -22.30
CA VAL A 80 -12.48 21.98 -21.16
C VAL A 80 -11.65 21.92 -19.89
N ASN A 81 -11.77 22.96 -19.05
CA ASN A 81 -10.99 23.13 -17.83
C ASN A 81 -11.86 22.83 -16.60
N TYR A 82 -11.55 21.74 -15.92
CA TYR A 82 -12.20 21.35 -14.67
C TYR A 82 -11.35 21.73 -13.47
N SER A 83 -11.99 22.15 -12.39
CA SER A 83 -11.38 22.09 -11.07
C SER A 83 -11.49 20.67 -10.55
N PHE A 84 -10.42 20.15 -9.95
CA PHE A 84 -10.45 18.82 -9.36
C PHE A 84 -9.94 18.80 -7.92
N LYS A 85 -10.48 17.86 -7.15
CA LYS A 85 -9.95 17.47 -5.84
C LYS A 85 -9.94 15.97 -5.74
N VAL A 86 -8.74 15.40 -5.62
CA VAL A 86 -8.57 13.99 -5.29
C VAL A 86 -8.55 13.82 -3.78
N GLN A 87 -9.35 12.88 -3.28
CA GLN A 87 -9.22 12.29 -1.95
C GLN A 87 -9.07 10.79 -2.17
N THR A 88 -8.30 10.07 -1.34
CA THR A 88 -8.03 8.61 -1.39
C THR A 88 -8.63 7.82 -2.58
N ASN A 89 -9.95 7.58 -2.61
CA ASN A 89 -10.65 6.86 -3.70
C ASN A 89 -11.74 7.68 -4.40
N SER A 90 -11.81 8.98 -4.16
CA SER A 90 -12.76 9.87 -4.80
C SER A 90 -12.08 10.98 -5.61
N LEU A 91 -12.60 11.18 -6.81
CA LEU A 91 -12.27 12.31 -7.67
C LEU A 91 -13.49 13.20 -7.74
N HIS A 92 -13.39 14.39 -7.14
CA HIS A 92 -14.39 15.44 -7.28
C HIS A 92 -14.01 16.31 -8.48
N LEU A 93 -14.89 16.40 -9.47
CA LEU A 93 -14.75 17.32 -10.61
C LEU A 93 -15.84 18.39 -10.54
N SER A 94 -15.46 19.64 -10.77
CA SER A 94 -16.38 20.80 -10.85
C SER A 94 -15.91 21.80 -11.91
N ASP A 95 -16.71 22.83 -12.14
CA ASP A 95 -16.51 23.83 -13.21
C ASP A 95 -16.59 23.22 -14.63
N GLY A 96 -16.02 23.90 -15.62
CA GLY A 96 -16.02 23.47 -17.01
C GLY A 96 -17.43 23.53 -17.60
N ASP A 97 -17.90 22.40 -18.10
CA ASP A 97 -19.25 22.20 -18.62
C ASP A 97 -20.18 21.46 -17.62
N LEU A 98 -19.77 21.32 -16.35
CA LEU A 98 -20.58 20.68 -15.31
C LEU A 98 -21.50 21.70 -14.62
N GLU A 99 -22.76 21.32 -14.40
CA GLU A 99 -23.71 22.12 -13.62
C GLU A 99 -23.42 22.06 -12.11
N ASP A 100 -22.92 20.93 -11.63
CA ASP A 100 -22.60 20.65 -10.23
C ASP A 100 -21.33 19.81 -10.08
N THR A 101 -20.85 19.65 -8.85
CA THR A 101 -19.71 18.77 -8.58
C THR A 101 -20.08 17.30 -8.78
N ILE A 102 -19.35 16.59 -9.64
CA ILE A 102 -19.49 15.16 -9.86
C ILE A 102 -18.46 14.41 -9.02
N LEU A 103 -18.91 13.37 -8.33
CA LEU A 103 -18.09 12.49 -7.52
C LEU A 103 -17.81 11.18 -8.26
N PHE A 104 -16.58 10.95 -8.71
CA PHE A 104 -16.20 9.63 -9.19
C PHE A 104 -15.52 8.83 -8.08
N GLU A 105 -15.80 7.53 -8.06
CA GLU A 105 -15.11 6.54 -7.22
C GLU A 105 -14.12 5.75 -8.06
N ARG A 106 -12.93 5.50 -7.52
CA ARG A 106 -11.89 4.74 -8.22
C ARG A 106 -12.34 3.29 -8.44
N ASN A 107 -12.35 2.84 -9.70
CA ASN A 107 -12.61 1.46 -10.05
C ASN A 107 -11.31 0.64 -9.91
N ILE A 108 -11.28 -0.24 -8.91
CA ILE A 108 -10.10 -1.04 -8.53
C ILE A 108 -9.98 -2.33 -9.37
N ASN A 109 -11.00 -2.68 -10.17
CA ASN A 109 -11.05 -3.99 -10.84
C ASN A 109 -10.78 -3.86 -12.34
N GLN A 110 -9.60 -4.31 -12.79
CA GLN A 110 -9.44 -5.63 -13.42
C GLN A 110 -8.05 -5.84 -14.08
N GLU A 111 -7.25 -4.79 -14.31
CA GLU A 111 -5.89 -4.94 -14.88
C GLU A 111 -4.74 -4.51 -13.94
N VAL A 112 -5.03 -3.76 -12.86
CA VAL A 112 -4.00 -3.29 -11.91
C VAL A 112 -3.97 -4.11 -10.61
N ALA A 113 -5.05 -4.83 -10.28
CA ALA A 113 -5.05 -5.77 -9.15
C ALA A 113 -4.11 -6.97 -9.41
N ASP A 114 -4.01 -7.41 -10.67
CA ASP A 114 -3.11 -8.51 -11.07
C ASP A 114 -1.62 -8.08 -11.12
N ASP A 115 -1.32 -6.77 -11.12
CA ASP A 115 0.06 -6.25 -11.13
C ASP A 115 0.61 -5.94 -9.70
N LEU A 116 -0.25 -5.94 -8.68
CA LEU A 116 0.14 -5.66 -7.29
C LEU A 116 0.01 -6.87 -6.35
N HIS A 117 -0.96 -7.75 -6.61
CA HIS A 117 -1.10 -8.96 -5.81
C HIS A 117 -0.19 -10.05 -6.34
N LEU A 118 0.65 -10.58 -5.45
CA LEU A 118 1.44 -11.75 -5.76
C LEU A 118 0.50 -12.93 -6.00
N ASP A 119 0.72 -13.67 -7.09
CA ASP A 119 0.07 -14.96 -7.28
C ASP A 119 0.72 -15.99 -6.36
N VAL A 120 0.06 -16.23 -5.24
CA VAL A 120 0.48 -17.19 -4.22
C VAL A 120 0.69 -18.61 -4.76
N ASN A 121 0.12 -18.94 -5.93
CA ASN A 121 0.21 -20.25 -6.57
C ASN A 121 1.30 -20.34 -7.65
N SER A 122 2.00 -19.24 -7.96
CA SER A 122 3.09 -19.29 -8.93
C SER A 122 4.22 -20.17 -8.39
N GLU A 123 4.55 -21.24 -9.13
CA GLU A 123 5.60 -22.20 -8.76
C GLU A 123 6.98 -21.55 -8.64
N ASP A 124 7.17 -20.39 -9.29
CA ASP A 124 8.40 -19.59 -9.25
C ASP A 124 8.32 -18.38 -8.30
N LEU A 125 7.27 -18.26 -7.47
CA LEU A 125 7.12 -17.11 -6.57
C LEU A 125 8.19 -17.13 -5.47
N ASN A 126 9.22 -16.31 -5.66
CA ASN A 126 10.24 -16.04 -4.67
C ASN A 126 10.07 -14.60 -4.18
N LEU A 127 9.65 -14.42 -2.93
CA LEU A 127 9.48 -13.10 -2.34
C LEU A 127 10.82 -12.34 -2.34
N PRO A 128 10.83 -11.01 -2.52
CA PRO A 128 12.00 -10.20 -2.17
C PRO A 128 12.43 -10.53 -0.74
N HIS A 129 13.71 -10.87 -0.55
CA HIS A 129 14.17 -11.46 0.70
C HIS A 129 15.61 -11.11 1.05
N LEU A 130 15.96 -11.43 2.29
CA LEU A 130 17.29 -11.28 2.83
C LEU A 130 17.58 -12.37 3.87
N GLU A 131 18.83 -12.83 3.90
CA GLU A 131 19.33 -13.72 4.94
C GLU A 131 19.71 -12.94 6.20
N ILE A 132 19.14 -13.33 7.33
CA ILE A 132 19.40 -12.77 8.66
C ILE A 132 19.70 -13.93 9.60
N GLY A 133 20.95 -14.06 10.01
CA GLY A 133 21.42 -15.27 10.70
C GLY A 133 21.25 -16.49 9.79
N ASN A 134 20.49 -17.49 10.25
CA ASN A 134 20.20 -18.70 9.47
C ASN A 134 18.78 -18.69 8.86
N GLN A 135 18.05 -17.57 8.94
CA GLN A 135 16.69 -17.45 8.42
C GLN A 135 16.68 -16.54 7.18
N ILE A 136 15.83 -16.88 6.22
CA ILE A 136 15.59 -16.05 5.03
C ILE A 136 14.24 -15.35 5.19
N TRP A 137 14.27 -14.03 5.39
CA TRP A 137 13.10 -13.21 5.67
C TRP A 137 12.63 -12.42 4.45
N SER A 138 11.33 -12.28 4.27
CA SER A 138 10.78 -11.38 3.25
C SER A 138 11.12 -9.92 3.59
N THR A 139 11.64 -9.17 2.61
CA THR A 139 11.98 -7.75 2.76
C THR A 139 10.81 -6.81 2.49
N GLU A 140 9.70 -7.35 2.00
CA GLU A 140 8.42 -6.65 1.82
C GLU A 140 7.28 -7.35 2.58
N ASN A 141 6.21 -6.57 2.86
CA ASN A 141 4.98 -7.09 3.45
C ASN A 141 4.22 -7.93 2.40
N LEU A 142 3.69 -9.08 2.82
CA LEU A 142 2.92 -9.97 1.96
C LEU A 142 1.71 -9.26 1.34
N ASN A 143 1.56 -9.41 0.03
CA ASN A 143 0.52 -8.74 -0.74
C ASN A 143 -0.21 -9.75 -1.64
N VAL A 144 -0.98 -10.66 -1.05
CA VAL A 144 -1.78 -11.69 -1.75
C VAL A 144 -3.26 -11.48 -1.46
N ALA A 145 -4.11 -11.58 -2.47
CA ALA A 145 -5.56 -11.47 -2.31
C ALA A 145 -6.29 -12.84 -2.39
N LYS A 146 -5.53 -13.93 -2.55
CA LYS A 146 -6.01 -15.31 -2.66
C LYS A 146 -5.20 -16.21 -1.73
N PHE A 147 -5.81 -17.30 -1.29
CA PHE A 147 -5.11 -18.40 -0.61
C PHE A 147 -4.41 -19.32 -1.61
N ARG A 148 -3.53 -20.22 -1.12
CA ARG A 148 -2.80 -21.24 -1.92
C ARG A 148 -3.69 -22.24 -2.67
N ASN A 149 -4.99 -22.24 -2.44
CA ASN A 149 -5.94 -23.04 -3.21
C ASN A 149 -6.68 -22.20 -4.27
N GLY A 150 -6.24 -20.96 -4.51
CA GLY A 150 -6.85 -20.00 -5.42
C GLY A 150 -8.11 -19.31 -4.90
N SER A 151 -8.62 -19.69 -3.72
CA SER A 151 -9.82 -19.07 -3.16
C SER A 151 -9.58 -17.60 -2.84
N PRO A 152 -10.47 -16.68 -3.23
CA PRO A 152 -10.32 -15.26 -2.91
C PRO A 152 -10.49 -15.03 -1.41
N ILE A 153 -9.73 -14.06 -0.89
CA ILE A 153 -9.89 -13.50 0.44
C ILE A 153 -10.76 -12.25 0.29
N GLN A 154 -11.76 -12.07 1.15
CA GLN A 154 -12.64 -10.89 1.06
C GLN A 154 -11.84 -9.60 1.29
N GLU A 155 -11.91 -8.66 0.36
CA GLU A 155 -11.51 -7.28 0.60
C GLU A 155 -12.60 -6.57 1.42
N ALA A 156 -12.23 -5.97 2.55
CA ALA A 156 -13.13 -5.22 3.41
C ALA A 156 -12.93 -3.70 3.20
N LYS A 157 -13.80 -3.12 2.37
CA LYS A 157 -13.74 -1.73 1.89
C LYS A 157 -14.32 -0.73 2.89
N THR A 158 -15.08 -1.19 3.88
CA THR A 158 -15.70 -0.35 4.91
C THR A 158 -15.42 -0.84 6.32
N ASN A 159 -15.58 0.04 7.32
CA ASN A 159 -15.44 -0.34 8.73
C ASN A 159 -16.53 -1.33 9.16
N GLN A 160 -17.68 -1.31 8.50
CA GLN A 160 -18.77 -2.24 8.76
C GLN A 160 -18.44 -3.65 8.23
N GLU A 161 -17.94 -3.74 6.99
CA GLU A 161 -17.49 -5.01 6.41
C GLU A 161 -16.38 -5.66 7.23
N TRP A 162 -15.38 -4.88 7.66
CA TRP A 162 -14.29 -5.38 8.49
C TRP A 162 -14.80 -5.97 9.81
N ARG A 163 -15.62 -5.20 10.54
CA ARG A 163 -16.21 -5.65 11.82
C ARG A 163 -17.08 -6.88 11.64
N LEU A 164 -17.86 -6.94 10.55
CA LEU A 164 -18.72 -8.09 10.27
C LEU A 164 -17.89 -9.36 10.01
N ALA A 165 -16.86 -9.26 9.15
CA ALA A 165 -15.95 -10.36 8.89
C ALA A 165 -15.28 -10.84 10.18
N CYS A 166 -14.78 -9.93 11.02
CA CYS A 166 -14.15 -10.28 12.29
C CYS A 166 -15.14 -10.92 13.28
N LYS A 167 -16.37 -10.41 13.37
CA LYS A 167 -17.43 -10.97 14.23
C LYS A 167 -17.79 -12.40 13.82
N GLU A 168 -17.76 -12.69 12.52
CA GLU A 168 -18.08 -14.00 11.96
C GLU A 168 -16.85 -14.92 11.84
N GLY A 169 -15.67 -14.46 12.28
CA GLY A 169 -14.42 -15.22 12.18
C GLY A 169 -13.97 -15.49 10.75
N ARG A 170 -14.36 -14.63 9.80
CA ARG A 170 -14.05 -14.80 8.38
C ARG A 170 -12.77 -14.07 7.98
N PRO A 171 -11.92 -14.68 7.15
CA PRO A 171 -10.76 -14.03 6.56
C PRO A 171 -11.15 -12.77 5.78
N CYS A 172 -10.44 -11.68 6.03
CA CYS A 172 -10.51 -10.51 5.18
C CYS A 172 -9.18 -9.74 5.16
N TRP A 173 -9.06 -8.87 4.16
CA TRP A 173 -7.93 -7.99 3.99
C TRP A 173 -8.37 -6.58 3.56
N CYS A 174 -7.48 -5.60 3.69
CA CYS A 174 -7.64 -4.27 3.11
C CYS A 174 -6.28 -3.57 2.97
N TYR A 175 -6.22 -2.56 2.12
CA TYR A 175 -5.13 -1.57 2.19
C TYR A 175 -5.37 -0.59 3.34
N TYR A 176 -4.30 0.05 3.82
CA TYR A 176 -4.44 1.12 4.80
C TYR A 176 -5.32 2.25 4.23
N ASN A 177 -6.30 2.74 4.99
CA ASN A 177 -7.35 3.68 4.54
C ASN A 177 -8.16 3.20 3.31
N ASN A 178 -8.09 1.91 2.97
CA ASN A 178 -8.55 1.35 1.70
C ASN A 178 -7.95 2.08 0.48
N ASP A 179 -6.74 2.63 0.64
CA ASP A 179 -6.06 3.42 -0.37
C ASP A 179 -5.07 2.54 -1.15
N PHE A 180 -5.27 2.45 -2.47
CA PHE A 180 -4.44 1.65 -3.35
C PHE A 180 -2.95 2.10 -3.38
N LEU A 181 -2.67 3.41 -3.34
CA LEU A 181 -1.30 3.92 -3.37
C LEU A 181 -0.58 3.59 -2.06
N LEU A 182 -1.31 3.60 -0.94
CA LEU A 182 -0.78 3.12 0.34
C LEU A 182 -0.60 1.60 0.33
N GLY A 183 -1.46 0.85 -0.37
CA GLY A 183 -1.29 -0.58 -0.62
C GLY A 183 0.01 -0.90 -1.34
N LYS A 184 0.35 -0.15 -2.40
CA LYS A 184 1.63 -0.30 -3.12
C LYS A 184 2.85 0.00 -2.24
N LYS A 185 2.71 0.92 -1.29
CA LYS A 185 3.81 1.32 -0.40
C LYS A 185 3.99 0.43 0.83
N TYR A 186 2.89 0.02 1.46
CA TYR A 186 2.88 -0.64 2.76
C TYR A 186 2.37 -2.09 2.70
N GLY A 187 1.86 -2.55 1.56
CA GLY A 187 1.25 -3.87 1.42
C GLY A 187 -0.14 -3.95 2.06
N ILE A 188 -0.60 -5.18 2.25
CA ILE A 188 -1.93 -5.49 2.78
C ILE A 188 -1.93 -5.59 4.30
N LEU A 189 -3.06 -5.20 4.90
CA LEU A 189 -3.45 -5.55 6.26
C LEU A 189 -4.43 -6.72 6.23
N TYR A 190 -4.09 -7.81 6.90
CA TYR A 190 -4.93 -9.00 7.05
C TYR A 190 -5.49 -9.06 8.46
N ASN A 191 -6.69 -9.59 8.64
CA ASN A 191 -7.13 -10.00 9.97
C ASN A 191 -6.49 -11.34 10.38
N TRP A 192 -6.60 -11.69 11.67
CA TRP A 192 -6.04 -12.95 12.18
C TRP A 192 -6.59 -14.18 11.46
N PHE A 193 -7.88 -14.15 11.12
CA PHE A 193 -8.55 -15.29 10.50
C PHE A 193 -7.98 -15.60 9.11
N ALA A 194 -7.48 -14.61 8.38
CA ALA A 194 -6.81 -14.82 7.10
C ALA A 194 -5.45 -15.48 7.25
N ILE A 195 -4.65 -15.09 8.25
CA ILE A 195 -3.31 -15.66 8.42
C ILE A 195 -3.34 -17.09 8.95
N ASN A 196 -4.38 -17.44 9.72
CA ASN A 196 -4.55 -18.74 10.36
C ASN A 196 -5.55 -19.64 9.60
N ASP A 197 -5.87 -19.31 8.35
CA ASP A 197 -6.77 -20.12 7.52
C ASP A 197 -6.05 -21.36 6.98
N SER A 198 -6.71 -22.52 7.08
CA SER A 198 -6.19 -23.81 6.59
C SER A 198 -5.85 -23.82 5.09
N ARG A 199 -6.45 -22.93 4.29
CA ARG A 199 -6.14 -22.78 2.85
C ARG A 199 -4.75 -22.19 2.61
N GLY A 200 -4.14 -21.58 3.63
CA GLY A 200 -2.77 -21.08 3.63
C GLY A 200 -2.63 -19.74 2.91
N LEU A 201 -2.18 -18.73 3.66
CA LEU A 201 -1.95 -17.38 3.15
C LEU A 201 -0.55 -17.20 2.56
N ALA A 202 0.48 -17.75 3.20
CA ALA A 202 1.85 -17.65 2.72
C ALA A 202 2.04 -18.48 1.42
N PRO A 203 2.88 -18.02 0.47
CA PRO A 203 3.24 -18.79 -0.72
C PRO A 203 3.86 -20.15 -0.40
N ALA A 204 3.92 -21.04 -1.40
CA ALA A 204 4.63 -22.31 -1.25
C ALA A 204 6.13 -22.09 -0.95
N GLY A 205 6.69 -22.85 0.00
CA GLY A 205 8.08 -22.68 0.46
C GLY A 205 8.30 -21.49 1.39
N TRP A 206 7.22 -20.86 1.85
CA TRP A 206 7.23 -19.77 2.81
C TRP A 206 6.19 -20.03 3.91
N HIS A 207 6.48 -19.60 5.12
CA HIS A 207 5.53 -19.60 6.24
C HIS A 207 5.44 -18.23 6.91
N ILE A 208 4.36 -18.03 7.67
CA ILE A 208 4.18 -16.84 8.51
C ILE A 208 4.96 -17.09 9.80
N PRO A 209 5.86 -16.16 10.20
CA PRO A 209 6.71 -16.36 11.37
C PRO A 209 5.88 -16.55 12.64
N ASP A 210 6.30 -17.47 13.49
CA ASP A 210 5.78 -17.56 14.85
C ASP A 210 6.45 -16.53 15.79
N ASN A 211 6.02 -16.48 17.05
CA ASN A 211 6.54 -15.52 18.02
C ASN A 211 8.00 -15.83 18.41
N GLU A 212 8.41 -17.10 18.41
CA GLU A 212 9.81 -17.48 18.68
C GLU A 212 10.72 -16.97 17.55
N GLU A 213 10.30 -17.07 16.30
CA GLU A 213 11.04 -16.58 15.15
C GLU A 213 11.15 -15.06 15.12
N TRP A 214 10.08 -14.35 15.49
CA TRP A 214 10.14 -12.89 15.67
C TRP A 214 11.12 -12.49 16.78
N ILE A 215 11.17 -13.23 17.89
CA ILE A 215 12.14 -13.01 18.97
C ILE A 215 13.56 -13.26 18.45
N MET A 216 13.79 -14.33 17.69
CA MET A 216 15.09 -14.61 17.07
C MET A 216 15.53 -13.48 16.16
N LEU A 217 14.65 -12.99 15.29
CA LEU A 217 14.93 -11.83 14.44
C LEU A 217 15.29 -10.60 15.27
N ALA A 218 14.48 -10.28 16.29
CA ALA A 218 14.72 -9.10 17.12
C ALA A 218 16.07 -9.18 17.87
N ASN A 219 16.49 -10.37 18.30
CA ASN A 219 17.79 -10.62 18.92
C ASN A 219 18.95 -10.46 17.93
N LEU A 220 18.85 -11.10 16.76
CA LEU A 220 19.86 -11.03 15.70
C LEU A 220 20.07 -9.60 15.23
N LEU A 221 18.98 -8.85 15.02
CA LEU A 221 19.04 -7.45 14.60
C LEU A 221 19.59 -6.51 15.69
N ASN A 222 19.55 -6.93 16.96
CA ASN A 222 20.18 -6.22 18.08
C ASN A 222 21.66 -6.58 18.28
N GLY A 223 22.22 -7.47 17.46
CA GLY A 223 23.59 -7.95 17.63
C GLY A 223 23.78 -8.91 18.80
N SER A 224 22.68 -9.42 19.38
CA SER A 224 22.75 -10.46 20.42
C SER A 224 22.86 -11.84 19.76
N THR A 225 23.91 -12.58 20.11
CA THR A 225 24.10 -13.98 19.69
C THR A 225 23.46 -14.99 20.64
N LEU A 226 22.81 -14.52 21.71
CA LEU A 226 22.22 -15.36 22.75
C LEU A 226 20.69 -15.39 22.59
N ILE A 227 20.16 -16.55 22.22
CA ILE A 227 18.75 -16.89 22.45
C ILE A 227 18.68 -17.27 23.93
N ASP A 228 18.32 -16.34 24.80
CA ASP A 228 18.07 -16.67 26.20
C ASP A 228 16.86 -17.63 26.28
N PRO A 229 17.04 -18.87 26.76
CA PRO A 229 15.96 -19.85 26.85
C PRO A 229 14.81 -19.41 27.75
N GLU A 230 15.01 -18.45 28.67
CA GLU A 230 13.95 -17.90 29.54
C GLU A 230 13.03 -16.91 28.81
N ILE A 231 13.44 -16.36 27.66
CA ILE A 231 12.61 -15.47 26.83
C ILE A 231 11.50 -16.25 26.10
N LYS A 232 11.60 -17.58 26.02
CA LYS A 232 10.65 -18.45 25.28
C LYS A 232 9.19 -18.37 25.75
N ASN A 233 8.91 -17.89 26.96
CA ASN A 233 7.58 -17.99 27.57
C ASN A 233 7.07 -16.69 28.19
N SER A 234 7.68 -15.55 27.88
CA SER A 234 7.30 -14.31 28.53
C SER A 234 7.17 -13.18 27.51
N SER A 235 6.23 -12.28 27.78
CA SER A 235 6.06 -10.96 27.15
C SER A 235 7.28 -10.04 27.37
N VAL A 236 8.46 -10.61 27.60
CA VAL A 236 9.62 -9.92 28.15
C VAL A 236 10.46 -9.34 27.04
N TRP A 237 10.14 -8.08 26.77
CA TRP A 237 11.06 -6.95 26.84
C TRP A 237 12.52 -7.29 26.55
N LEU A 238 12.99 -6.93 25.36
CA LEU A 238 14.40 -6.56 25.21
C LEU A 238 14.57 -5.26 26.01
N GLU A 239 15.38 -5.31 27.08
CA GLU A 239 15.73 -4.15 27.90
C GLU A 239 16.32 -3.02 27.03
N ASP A 240 16.15 -1.78 27.50
CA ASP A 240 16.40 -0.50 26.80
C ASP A 240 17.85 -0.23 26.32
N ASN A 241 18.72 -1.24 26.23
CA ASN A 241 20.08 -1.14 25.71
C ASN A 241 20.18 -1.78 24.32
N CYS A 242 19.73 -1.05 23.31
CA CYS A 242 19.54 -1.57 21.97
C CYS A 242 20.78 -1.35 21.09
N GLY A 243 21.28 -2.44 20.50
CA GLY A 243 22.22 -2.43 19.36
C GLY A 243 21.55 -1.97 18.05
N PHE A 244 20.23 -1.76 18.02
CA PHE A 244 19.53 -1.10 16.92
C PHE A 244 19.83 0.42 16.87
N GLN A 245 20.98 0.85 16.36
CA GLN A 245 21.24 2.28 16.10
C GLN A 245 20.62 2.79 14.79
N SER A 246 19.99 1.96 13.95
CA SER A 246 20.06 2.27 12.52
C SER A 246 18.82 2.00 11.66
N PHE A 247 17.59 1.96 12.19
CA PHE A 247 16.45 2.25 11.30
C PHE A 247 16.58 3.70 10.82
N LYS A 248 17.01 3.90 9.57
CA LYS A 248 17.06 5.23 8.97
C LYS A 248 15.63 5.77 8.97
N LYS A 249 15.38 6.77 9.83
CA LYS A 249 14.05 7.36 10.09
C LYS A 249 13.29 7.73 8.81
N GLU A 250 14.00 8.05 7.75
CA GLU A 250 13.44 8.49 6.47
C GLU A 250 12.82 7.34 5.67
N ASN A 251 13.37 6.11 5.75
CA ASN A 251 12.97 4.98 4.90
C ASN A 251 12.63 3.70 5.67
N GLY A 252 12.76 3.67 7.01
CA GLY A 252 12.42 2.50 7.82
C GLY A 252 13.28 1.27 7.54
N ILE A 253 14.49 1.45 6.99
CA ILE A 253 15.43 0.35 6.69
C ILE A 253 16.52 0.36 7.76
N ASN A 254 16.81 -0.80 8.36
CA ASN A 254 17.95 -0.94 9.28
C ASN A 254 19.26 -1.22 8.54
N GLU A 255 20.40 -1.24 9.25
CA GLU A 255 21.71 -1.58 8.67
C GLU A 255 21.78 -2.98 8.04
N ASN A 256 20.91 -3.87 8.49
CA ASN A 256 20.72 -5.20 7.92
C ASN A 256 19.68 -5.18 6.78
N ASN A 257 19.38 -4.05 6.14
CA ASN A 257 18.43 -3.92 5.03
C ASN A 257 17.00 -4.47 5.29
N PHE A 258 16.62 -4.74 6.54
CA PHE A 258 15.27 -5.11 6.91
C PHE A 258 14.39 -3.85 6.94
N ALA A 259 13.39 -3.81 6.07
CA ALA A 259 12.52 -2.64 5.90
C ALA A 259 11.25 -2.77 6.77
N GLY A 260 11.17 -1.96 7.83
CA GLY A 260 10.04 -1.82 8.73
C GLY A 260 9.22 -0.54 8.51
N LEU A 261 8.76 -0.27 7.28
CA LEU A 261 8.01 0.96 6.96
C LEU A 261 6.75 1.11 7.85
N PRO A 262 6.57 2.24 8.58
CA PRO A 262 5.48 2.45 9.54
C PRO A 262 4.13 2.64 8.83
N GLY A 263 3.57 1.56 8.32
CA GLY A 263 2.32 1.53 7.58
C GLY A 263 1.05 1.60 8.43
N GLY A 264 1.18 1.56 9.76
CA GLY A 264 0.06 1.54 10.71
C GLY A 264 -0.63 0.18 10.79
N TYR A 265 -1.86 0.18 11.30
CA TYR A 265 -2.72 -1.00 11.40
C TYR A 265 -4.20 -0.61 11.39
N ARG A 266 -5.09 -1.60 11.30
CA ARG A 266 -6.53 -1.44 11.44
C ARG A 266 -6.98 -2.00 12.79
N ASN A 267 -7.70 -1.21 13.58
CA ASN A 267 -8.15 -1.65 14.90
C ASN A 267 -9.44 -2.50 14.83
N GLU A 268 -9.87 -3.04 15.96
CA GLU A 268 -11.05 -3.90 16.12
C GLU A 268 -12.37 -3.21 15.75
N ASN A 269 -12.40 -1.87 15.79
CA ASN A 269 -13.52 -1.05 15.35
C ASN A 269 -13.51 -0.79 13.83
N GLY A 270 -12.53 -1.33 13.11
CA GLY A 270 -12.32 -1.14 11.69
C GLY A 270 -11.64 0.18 11.32
N LYS A 271 -11.20 1.00 12.29
CA LYS A 271 -10.53 2.28 12.02
C LYS A 271 -9.04 2.07 11.80
N PHE A 272 -8.46 2.88 10.91
CA PHE A 272 -7.02 2.88 10.64
C PHE A 272 -6.30 3.83 11.61
N THR A 273 -5.11 3.44 12.08
CA THR A 273 -4.32 4.26 13.00
C THR A 273 -2.82 3.98 12.87
N ALA A 274 -2.01 4.84 13.49
CA ALA A 274 -0.55 4.72 13.60
C ALA A 274 0.25 4.69 12.28
N MET A 275 -0.32 5.12 11.15
CA MET A 275 0.47 5.38 9.94
C MET A 275 1.52 6.45 10.22
N GLY A 276 2.72 6.21 9.71
CA GLY A 276 3.91 7.03 9.97
C GLY A 276 4.50 6.82 11.36
N VAL A 277 3.83 6.05 12.24
CA VAL A 277 4.20 5.85 13.64
C VAL A 277 4.67 4.42 13.93
N SER A 278 3.90 3.41 13.54
CA SER A 278 4.26 2.02 13.79
C SER A 278 3.98 1.08 12.62
N SER A 279 4.73 0.00 12.58
CA SER A 279 4.50 -1.19 11.75
C SER A 279 4.06 -2.30 12.68
N ASN A 280 3.05 -3.06 12.27
CA ASN A 280 2.51 -4.15 13.07
C ASN A 280 2.45 -5.36 12.16
N TRP A 281 3.11 -6.44 12.57
CA TRP A 281 3.12 -7.70 11.85
C TRP A 281 2.51 -8.78 12.68
N TRP A 282 1.66 -9.59 12.08
CA TRP A 282 1.19 -10.79 12.75
C TRP A 282 2.32 -11.80 12.97
N SER A 283 2.29 -12.45 14.13
CA SER A 283 2.91 -13.74 14.37
C SER A 283 1.89 -14.85 14.05
N ALA A 284 2.30 -16.08 13.72
CA ALA A 284 1.39 -17.23 13.63
C ALA A 284 0.96 -17.77 15.02
N THR A 285 1.53 -17.26 16.12
CA THR A 285 1.25 -17.72 17.47
C THR A 285 -0.03 -17.11 18.05
N GLU A 286 -1.02 -17.96 18.29
CA GLU A 286 -2.20 -17.61 19.07
C GLU A 286 -1.82 -17.43 20.55
N GLU A 287 -2.29 -16.34 21.18
CA GLU A 287 -2.10 -16.12 22.62
C GLU A 287 -3.28 -16.71 23.40
N ASN A 288 -4.51 -16.40 22.96
CA ASN A 288 -5.73 -16.93 23.55
C ASN A 288 -6.90 -16.80 22.56
N ARG A 289 -8.12 -17.12 23.01
CA ARG A 289 -9.32 -17.06 22.16
C ARG A 289 -9.52 -15.71 21.45
N TYR A 290 -9.17 -14.59 22.10
CA TYR A 290 -9.41 -13.24 21.60
C TYR A 290 -8.17 -12.58 20.99
N ASN A 291 -6.98 -12.98 21.43
CA ASN A 291 -5.73 -12.32 21.06
C ASN A 291 -4.76 -13.27 20.37
N ALA A 292 -3.85 -12.66 19.63
CA ALA A 292 -2.68 -13.31 19.11
C ALA A 292 -1.48 -12.37 19.12
N TRP A 293 -0.29 -12.94 18.97
CA TRP A 293 0.93 -12.16 19.02
C TRP A 293 1.09 -11.28 17.78
N VAL A 294 1.51 -10.03 18.02
CA VAL A 294 1.91 -9.07 16.99
C VAL A 294 3.29 -8.54 17.30
N SER A 295 4.14 -8.47 16.28
CA SER A 295 5.43 -7.82 16.35
C SER A 295 5.28 -6.37 15.92
N VAL A 296 5.70 -5.45 16.78
CA VAL A 296 5.50 -4.01 16.59
C VAL A 296 6.84 -3.31 16.51
N PHE A 297 7.05 -2.57 15.43
CA PHE A 297 8.12 -1.59 15.31
C PHE A 297 7.53 -0.18 15.39
N LYS A 298 8.17 0.72 16.12
CA LYS A 298 7.76 2.14 16.20
C LYS A 298 8.86 3.01 15.64
N ASN A 299 8.52 4.07 14.91
CA ASN A 299 9.51 4.93 14.23
C ASN A 299 10.43 5.76 15.17
N TRP A 300 10.14 5.76 16.48
CA TRP A 300 10.96 6.39 17.53
C TRP A 300 11.60 5.37 18.47
N ASP A 301 11.22 4.10 18.34
CA ASP A 301 11.87 2.98 19.01
C ASP A 301 12.77 2.34 17.98
N CYS A 302 13.83 1.71 18.42
CA CYS A 302 14.72 1.02 17.50
C CYS A 302 14.50 -0.49 17.55
N ASN A 303 13.69 -1.00 18.49
CA ASN A 303 13.38 -2.42 18.61
C ASN A 303 12.08 -2.84 17.89
N ILE A 304 12.05 -4.11 17.51
CA ILE A 304 10.80 -4.85 17.27
C ILE A 304 10.38 -5.48 18.59
N LYS A 305 9.14 -5.22 19.03
CA LYS A 305 8.60 -5.70 20.31
C LYS A 305 7.38 -6.57 20.07
N GLY A 306 7.34 -7.75 20.69
CA GLY A 306 6.14 -8.58 20.75
C GLY A 306 5.07 -7.91 21.61
N ASN A 307 3.81 -8.01 21.19
CA ASN A 307 2.66 -7.45 21.89
C ASN A 307 1.42 -8.34 21.67
N SER A 308 0.42 -8.15 22.52
CA SER A 308 -0.89 -8.80 22.40
C SER A 308 -1.79 -7.97 21.47
N GLY A 309 -2.24 -8.58 20.36
CA GLY A 309 -3.14 -7.98 19.40
C GLY A 309 -4.50 -8.69 19.36
N LEU A 310 -5.60 -7.93 19.39
CA LEU A 310 -6.93 -8.49 19.19
C LEU A 310 -7.01 -9.12 17.79
N LYS A 311 -7.50 -10.36 17.69
CA LYS A 311 -7.68 -11.06 16.40
C LYS A 311 -8.58 -10.33 15.40
N MET A 312 -9.36 -9.37 15.90
CA MET A 312 -10.24 -8.48 15.13
C MET A 312 -9.51 -7.28 14.49
N CYS A 313 -8.25 -7.04 14.84
CA CYS A 313 -7.40 -6.04 14.19
C CYS A 313 -6.91 -6.53 12.83
N GLY A 314 -6.35 -5.61 12.05
CA GLY A 314 -5.68 -5.86 10.78
C GLY A 314 -4.23 -5.44 10.86
N ALA A 315 -3.30 -6.35 10.60
CA ALA A 315 -1.87 -6.11 10.62
C ALA A 315 -1.22 -6.70 9.35
N SER A 316 -0.02 -6.22 9.04
CA SER A 316 0.75 -6.72 7.90
C SER A 316 1.31 -8.11 8.20
N VAL A 317 1.84 -8.78 7.18
CA VAL A 317 2.45 -10.11 7.30
C VAL A 317 3.82 -10.08 6.66
N ARG A 318 4.80 -10.68 7.33
CA ARG A 318 6.09 -11.09 6.76
C ARG A 318 6.11 -12.60 6.61
N CYS A 319 7.01 -13.10 5.77
CA CYS A 319 7.20 -14.53 5.60
C CYS A 319 8.67 -14.90 5.82
N ILE A 320 8.90 -16.11 6.31
CA ILE A 320 10.22 -16.75 6.33
C ILE A 320 10.19 -17.91 5.33
N LYS A 321 11.31 -18.16 4.66
CA LYS A 321 11.48 -19.29 3.76
C LYS A 321 11.68 -20.58 4.54
N ASP A 322 10.99 -21.64 4.13
CA ASP A 322 11.10 -22.99 4.70
C ASP A 322 12.49 -23.63 4.48
#